data_AF-A0A496SSX5-F1
#
_entry.id   AF-A0A496SSX5-F1
#
_cell.length_a   1.000
_cell.length_b   1.000
_cell.length_c   1.000
_cell.angle_alpha   90.00
_cell.angle_beta   90.00
_cell.angle_gamma   90.00
#
_symmetry.space_group_name_H-M   'P 1'
#
loop_
_entity.id
_entity.type
_entity.pdbx_description
1 polymer ?
#
loop_
_entity_poly.entity_id
_entity_poly.type
_entity_poly.pdbx_seq_one_letter_code
_entity_poly.pdbx_strand_id
1 'polypeptide(L)'
;MINQSPILIHLTFLMQKAEIVGNGAVLLDGYVVCDAHIRRPLRMVTHVHSDHLPCLNRSLIECEQTIATDVARELIGILKAKETG
;
A
#
# COMPACT_ATOMS: atom_id res chain seq x y z
N MET A 1 32.06 -22.71 1.28
CA MET A 1 31.17 -22.21 0.20
C MET A 1 29.77 -22.74 0.48
N ILE A 2 28.85 -21.88 0.91
CA ILE A 2 27.50 -22.31 1.29
C ILE A 2 26.70 -22.47 0.00
N ASN A 3 26.32 -23.71 -0.33
CA ASN A 3 25.43 -24.02 -1.45
C ASN A 3 24.00 -23.63 -1.06
N GLN A 4 23.66 -22.35 -1.21
CA GLN A 4 22.31 -21.84 -0.98
C GLN A 4 21.44 -22.32 -2.15
N SER A 5 20.43 -23.14 -1.84
CA SER A 5 19.49 -23.68 -2.84
C SER A 5 18.88 -22.51 -3.65
N PRO A 6 18.79 -22.58 -5.00
CA PRO A 6 18.35 -21.45 -5.83
C PRO A 6 16.96 -20.91 -5.46
N ILE A 7 16.10 -21.77 -4.90
CA ILE A 7 14.79 -21.41 -4.36
C ILE A 7 14.93 -20.43 -3.17
N LEU A 8 15.90 -20.68 -2.30
CA LEU A 8 16.12 -19.88 -1.09
C LEU A 8 16.67 -18.49 -1.43
N ILE A 9 17.54 -18.40 -2.44
CA ILE A 9 18.05 -17.12 -2.97
C ILE A 9 16.90 -16.29 -3.56
N HIS A 10 16.04 -16.93 -4.36
CA HIS A 10 14.92 -16.25 -5.01
C HIS A 10 13.87 -15.77 -4.00
N LEU A 11 13.54 -16.61 -3.00
CA LEU A 11 12.62 -16.24 -1.93
C LEU A 11 13.18 -15.09 -1.08
N THR A 12 14.48 -15.12 -0.76
CA THR A 12 15.14 -14.04 -0.02
C THR A 12 15.13 -12.72 -0.80
N PHE A 13 15.32 -12.78 -2.12
CA PHE A 13 15.23 -11.61 -2.99
C PHE A 13 13.81 -11.02 -3.04
N LEU A 14 12.78 -11.86 -3.14
CA LEU A 14 11.38 -11.41 -3.10
C LEU A 14 11.00 -10.81 -1.74
N MET A 15 11.46 -11.41 -0.64
CA MET A 15 11.27 -10.87 0.72
C MET A 15 12.03 -9.55 0.95
N GLN A 16 13.10 -9.25 0.19
CA GLN A 16 13.71 -7.91 0.19
C GLN A 16 12.85 -6.86 -0.52
N LYS A 17 11.94 -7.29 -1.40
CA LYS A 17 11.13 -6.40 -2.23
C LYS A 17 9.74 -6.14 -1.67
N ALA A 18 9.23 -7.02 -0.81
CA ALA A 18 7.91 -6.85 -0.21
C ALA A 18 7.92 -7.17 1.29
N GLU A 19 7.32 -6.29 2.09
CA GLU A 19 7.21 -6.43 3.54
C GLU A 19 5.78 -6.11 3.98
N ILE A 20 5.24 -6.90 4.92
CA ILE A 20 3.98 -6.58 5.61
C ILE A 20 4.33 -6.06 7.00
N VAL A 21 3.92 -4.84 7.30
CA VAL A 21 4.16 -4.20 8.60
C VAL A 21 2.99 -4.38 9.56
N GLY A 22 3.19 -4.07 10.84
CA GLY A 22 2.22 -4.34 11.91
C GLY A 22 0.84 -3.67 11.78
N ASN A 23 0.69 -2.65 10.91
CA ASN A 23 -0.60 -2.05 10.60
C ASN A 23 -1.29 -2.66 9.35
N GLY A 24 -0.76 -3.76 8.82
CA GLY A 24 -1.25 -4.43 7.63
C GLY A 24 -0.80 -3.82 6.30
N ALA A 25 0.02 -2.76 6.31
CA ALA A 25 0.47 -2.15 5.06
C ALA A 25 1.46 -3.06 4.35
N VAL A 26 1.24 -3.25 3.05
CA VAL A 26 2.17 -3.98 2.18
C VAL A 26 3.11 -2.98 1.56
N LEU A 27 4.37 -3.00 1.95
CA LEU A 27 5.43 -2.18 1.39
C LEU A 27 6.03 -2.91 0.19
N LEU A 28 6.10 -2.24 -0.96
CA LEU A 28 6.87 -2.73 -2.09
C LEU A 28 8.07 -1.81 -2.28
N ASP A 29 9.23 -2.33 -1.88
CA ASP A 29 10.51 -1.64 -1.88
C ASP A 29 10.41 -0.26 -1.16
N GLY A 30 11.19 0.72 -1.60
CA GLY A 30 11.19 2.08 -1.05
C GLY A 30 10.06 3.00 -1.54
N TYR A 31 9.19 2.56 -2.45
CA TYR A 31 8.38 3.47 -3.28
C TYR A 31 6.87 3.31 -3.13
N VAL A 32 6.37 2.09 -2.92
CA VAL A 32 4.92 1.82 -2.95
C VAL A 32 4.45 1.27 -1.62
N VAL A 33 3.25 1.67 -1.22
CA VAL A 33 2.49 1.08 -0.11
C VAL A 33 1.09 0.70 -0.57
N CYS A 34 0.57 -0.46 -0.16
CA CYS A 34 -0.80 -0.90 -0.46
C CYS A 34 -1.68 -0.99 0.81
N ASP A 35 -2.97 -0.68 0.65
CA ASP A 35 -4.10 -0.84 1.60
C ASP A 35 -4.02 -0.12 2.96
N ALA A 36 -2.96 -0.27 3.74
CA ALA A 36 -2.75 0.57 4.93
C ALA A 36 -1.68 1.64 4.67
N HIS A 37 -1.55 2.60 5.58
CA HIS A 37 -0.68 3.76 5.36
C HIS A 37 0.67 3.60 6.04
N ILE A 38 1.73 3.73 5.25
CA ILE A 38 3.08 4.06 5.67
C ILE A 38 3.61 5.07 4.64
N ARG A 39 4.34 6.09 5.09
CA ARG A 39 4.88 7.14 4.21
C ARG A 39 5.72 6.53 3.08
N ARG A 40 5.20 6.63 1.86
CA ARG A 40 5.82 6.23 0.59
C ARG A 40 5.35 7.16 -0.54
N PRO A 41 6.14 7.36 -1.61
CA PRO A 41 5.73 8.16 -2.76
C PRO A 41 4.39 7.73 -3.37
N LEU A 42 4.15 6.43 -3.51
CA LEU A 42 2.97 5.87 -4.17
C LEU A 42 2.10 5.09 -3.18
N ARG A 43 0.82 5.44 -3.08
CA ARG A 43 -0.21 4.66 -2.39
C ARG A 43 -1.05 3.90 -3.41
N MET A 44 -1.13 2.58 -3.29
CA MET A 44 -2.08 1.75 -4.03
C MET A 44 -3.30 1.46 -3.16
N VAL A 45 -4.49 1.65 -3.72
CA VAL A 45 -5.74 1.20 -3.12
C VAL A 45 -6.27 0.07 -3.97
N THR A 46 -6.26 -1.15 -3.43
CA THR A 46 -6.71 -2.33 -4.18
C THR A 46 -8.22 -2.31 -4.39
N HIS A 47 -8.98 -1.94 -3.35
CA HIS A 47 -10.43 -1.79 -3.37
C HIS A 47 -10.90 -0.96 -2.17
N VAL A 48 -12.20 -0.61 -2.13
CA VAL A 48 -12.78 0.33 -1.16
C VAL A 48 -13.61 -0.40 -0.12
N HIS A 49 -12.93 -1.04 0.83
CA HIS A 49 -13.53 -1.53 2.08
C HIS A 49 -12.87 -0.83 3.27
N SER A 50 -13.61 -0.68 4.38
CA SER A 50 -13.17 0.10 5.54
C SER A 50 -11.86 -0.38 6.17
N ASP A 51 -11.60 -1.68 6.11
CA ASP A 51 -10.38 -2.34 6.58
C ASP A 51 -9.15 -2.14 5.66
N HIS A 52 -9.36 -1.74 4.40
CA HIS A 52 -8.31 -1.42 3.42
C HIS A 52 -8.10 0.09 3.21
N LEU A 53 -8.74 0.94 4.02
CA LEU A 53 -8.61 2.40 3.95
C LEU A 53 -8.10 3.08 5.24
N PRO A 54 -7.46 2.41 6.21
CA PRO A 54 -7.00 3.09 7.41
C PRO A 54 -5.99 4.17 7.04
N CYS A 55 -6.15 5.35 7.64
CA CYS A 55 -5.30 6.52 7.40
C CYS A 55 -5.28 7.01 5.94
N LEU A 56 -6.31 6.74 5.13
CA LEU A 56 -6.41 7.24 3.76
C LEU A 56 -6.21 8.76 3.67
N ASN A 57 -6.79 9.53 4.60
CA ASN A 57 -6.59 10.97 4.66
C ASN A 57 -5.11 11.36 4.81
N ARG A 58 -4.31 10.59 5.56
CA ARG A 58 -2.87 10.79 5.65
C ARG A 58 -2.16 10.43 4.36
N SER A 59 -2.54 9.34 3.70
CA SER A 59 -1.98 8.98 2.38
C SER A 59 -2.19 10.08 1.35
N LEU A 60 -3.37 10.71 1.35
CA LEU A 60 -3.68 11.80 0.41
C LEU A 60 -2.90 13.09 0.67
N ILE A 61 -2.29 13.25 1.85
CA ILE A 61 -1.45 14.40 2.23
C ILE A 61 0.03 14.07 2.11
N GLU A 62 0.43 12.87 2.53
CA GLU A 62 1.83 12.47 2.72
C GLU A 62 2.41 11.70 1.52
N CYS A 63 1.57 11.08 0.66
CA CYS A 63 2.00 10.42 -0.57
C CYS A 63 1.93 11.40 -1.75
N GLU A 64 2.84 11.24 -2.71
CA GLU A 64 2.87 12.05 -3.92
C GLU A 64 1.71 11.68 -4.86
N GLN A 65 1.35 10.40 -4.90
CA GLN A 65 0.25 9.92 -5.74
C GLN A 65 -0.49 8.75 -5.09
N THR A 66 -1.82 8.73 -5.28
CA THR A 66 -2.66 7.56 -4.99
C THR A 66 -3.13 6.93 -6.29
N ILE A 67 -2.79 5.66 -6.48
CA ILE A 67 -3.15 4.82 -7.62
C ILE A 67 -4.33 3.94 -7.20
N ALA A 68 -5.42 4.03 -7.96
CA ALA A 68 -6.61 3.21 -7.77
C ALA A 68 -7.36 3.11 -9.11
N THR A 69 -8.30 2.18 -9.21
CA THR A 69 -9.24 2.14 -10.35
C THR A 69 -10.15 3.37 -10.35
N ASP A 70 -10.73 3.71 -11.50
CA ASP A 70 -11.65 4.86 -11.61
C ASP A 70 -12.82 4.76 -10.62
N VAL A 71 -13.39 3.55 -10.50
CA VAL A 71 -14.46 3.22 -9.54
C VAL A 71 -14.00 3.45 -8.10
N ALA A 72 -12.80 3.00 -7.74
CA ALA A 72 -12.26 3.20 -6.39
C ALA A 72 -11.98 4.68 -6.10
N ARG A 73 -11.48 5.45 -7.08
CA ARG A 73 -11.27 6.91 -6.94
C ARG A 73 -12.59 7.64 -6.67
N GLU A 74 -13.64 7.30 -7.40
CA GLU A 74 -14.96 7.92 -7.24
C GLU A 74 -15.53 7.63 -5.84
N LEU A 75 -15.51 6.37 -5.42
CA LEU A 75 -15.93 5.94 -4.08
C LEU A 75 -15.15 6.65 -2.96
N ILE A 76 -13.83 6.77 -3.09
CA ILE A 76 -13.00 7.53 -2.15
C ILE A 76 -13.48 9.00 -2.09
N GLY A 77 -13.76 9.62 -3.23
CA GLY A 77 -14.28 10.99 -3.29
C GLY A 77 -15.59 11.17 -2.51
N ILE A 78 -16.54 10.23 -2.69
CA ILE A 78 -17.83 10.23 -1.97
C ILE A 78 -17.60 10.07 -0.46
N LEU A 79 -16.74 9.14 -0.05
CA LEU A 79 -16.43 8.90 1.37
C LEU A 79 -15.82 10.15 2.02
N LYS A 80 -14.90 10.85 1.34
CA LYS A 80 -14.33 12.10 1.85
C LYS A 80 -15.37 13.21 2.00
N ALA A 81 -16.27 13.37 1.03
CA ALA A 81 -17.32 14.38 1.10
C ALA A 81 -18.23 14.17 2.32
N LYS A 82 -18.51 12.91 2.68
CA LYS A 82 -19.30 12.54 3.86
C LYS A 82 -18.60 12.85 5.18
N GLU A 83 -17.27 12.80 5.24
CA GLU A 83 -16.51 13.14 6.45
C GLU A 83 -16.47 14.66 6.76
N THR A 84 -16.81 15.50 5.78
CA THR A 84 -16.76 16.97 5.89
C THR A 84 -18.12 17.67 6.02
N GLY A 85 -19.22 16.93 6.03
CA GLY A 85 -20.59 17.44 6.21
C GLY A 85 -21.17 17.06 7.57
#